data_AF-A0A8K0MAM8-F1
#
_entry.id   AF-A0A8K0MAM8-F1
#
_cell.length_a   1.000
_cell.length_b   1.000
_cell.length_c   1.000
_cell.angle_alpha   90.00
_cell.angle_beta   90.00
_cell.angle_gamma   90.00
#
_symmetry.space_group_name_H-M   'P 1'
#
loop_
_entity.id
_entity.type
_entity.pdbx_description
1 polymer ?
#
loop_
_entity_poly.entity_id
_entity_poly.type
_entity_poly.pdbx_seq_one_letter_code
_entity_poly.pdbx_strand_id
1 'polypeptide(L)'
;MDPVNTSDPDEVASLEVIRLYEIVSLCLFFGGLIYVWRSRNPVFYGVYFASSIGGGVMEWIFDSKYYFRLTTDERFITAWTMAEEKAALAMILFYAFFFGIPLVLLDDHRAILYRKFGYYTTYFLVVLLGTIGTPMFECTNTSVAHIYKYHQRHEYLFYGMPYSNFGFGALMMTLPFWSLEQAHILVKFISRTSLSRWRQKMLACEVGFASVISAFFVAATINGVWYCLAGDVWTPTPRLF
;
A
#
# COMPACT_ATOMS: atom_id res chain seq x y z
N MET A 1 -23.79 -17.26 -34.33
CA MET A 1 -24.05 -16.73 -32.98
C MET A 1 -22.82 -15.94 -32.62
N ASP A 2 -22.88 -14.63 -32.80
CA ASP A 2 -21.84 -13.75 -32.28
C ASP A 2 -21.88 -13.79 -30.75
N PRO A 3 -20.73 -13.73 -30.06
CA PRO A 3 -20.75 -13.61 -28.62
C PRO A 3 -21.43 -12.29 -28.26
N VAL A 4 -22.49 -12.40 -27.46
CA VAL A 4 -23.11 -11.26 -26.80
C VAL A 4 -22.01 -10.61 -25.97
N ASN A 5 -21.59 -9.42 -26.38
CA ASN A 5 -20.72 -8.56 -25.59
C ASN A 5 -21.56 -8.06 -24.41
N THR A 6 -21.67 -8.86 -23.36
CA THR A 6 -22.22 -8.46 -22.06
C THR A 6 -21.16 -7.67 -21.29
N SER A 7 -20.65 -6.58 -21.87
CA SER A 7 -20.07 -5.54 -21.05
C SER A 7 -21.25 -4.92 -20.31
N ASP A 8 -21.49 -5.39 -19.09
CA ASP A 8 -22.52 -4.85 -18.22
C ASP A 8 -22.28 -3.33 -18.14
N PRO A 9 -23.20 -2.48 -18.61
CA PRO A 9 -23.00 -1.03 -18.59
C PRO A 9 -22.86 -0.46 -17.16
N ASP A 10 -23.07 -1.30 -16.14
CA ASP A 10 -22.95 -0.99 -14.71
C ASP A 10 -21.54 -1.23 -14.12
N GLU A 11 -20.56 -1.76 -14.88
CA GLU A 11 -19.21 -2.08 -14.36
C GLU A 11 -18.20 -0.89 -14.36
N VAL A 12 -18.61 0.30 -14.79
CA VAL A 12 -17.69 1.45 -14.93
C VAL A 12 -18.03 2.53 -13.92
N ALA A 13 -17.05 2.92 -13.09
CA ALA A 13 -17.20 4.01 -12.12
C ALA A 13 -17.75 5.29 -12.78
N SER A 14 -18.66 6.00 -12.12
CA SER A 14 -19.07 7.31 -12.61
C SER A 14 -17.91 8.32 -12.49
N LEU A 15 -17.91 9.37 -13.32
CA LEU A 15 -16.88 10.40 -13.26
C LEU A 15 -16.90 11.11 -11.89
N GLU A 16 -18.08 11.27 -11.30
CA GLU A 16 -18.28 11.83 -9.97
C GLU A 16 -17.58 10.99 -8.90
N VAL A 17 -17.69 9.66 -8.97
CA VAL A 17 -17.00 8.74 -8.04
C VAL A 17 -15.49 8.89 -8.15
N ILE A 18 -14.94 8.98 -9.36
CA ILE A 18 -13.50 9.16 -9.60
C ILE A 18 -13.01 10.49 -9.01
N ARG A 19 -13.72 11.60 -9.27
CA ARG A 19 -13.34 12.92 -8.75
C ARG A 19 -13.48 12.99 -7.24
N LEU A 20 -14.53 12.38 -6.68
CA LEU A 20 -14.69 12.27 -5.23
C LEU A 20 -13.54 11.48 -4.61
N TYR A 21 -13.15 10.36 -5.22
CA TYR A 21 -12.03 9.54 -4.77
C TYR A 21 -10.71 10.34 -4.77
N GLU A 22 -10.41 11.09 -5.83
CA GLU A 22 -9.24 11.97 -5.89
C GLU A 22 -9.22 13.04 -4.79
N ILE A 23 -10.36 13.70 -4.56
CA ILE A 23 -10.50 14.71 -3.51
C ILE A 23 -10.30 14.09 -2.14
N VAL A 24 -10.93 12.93 -1.88
CA VAL A 24 -10.78 12.20 -0.62
C VAL A 24 -9.32 11.78 -0.41
N SER A 25 -8.66 11.20 -1.42
CA SER A 25 -7.24 10.84 -1.35
C SER A 25 -6.35 12.04 -1.05
N LEU A 26 -6.62 13.20 -1.66
CA LEU A 26 -5.89 14.43 -1.40
C LEU A 26 -6.11 14.95 0.03
N CYS A 27 -7.35 14.96 0.50
CA CYS A 27 -7.70 15.36 1.87
C CYS A 27 -7.07 14.44 2.91
N LEU A 28 -7.10 13.13 2.69
CA LEU A 28 -6.47 12.13 3.55
C LEU A 28 -4.94 12.27 3.55
N PHE A 29 -4.34 12.56 2.38
CA PHE A 29 -2.92 12.83 2.27
C PHE A 29 -2.51 14.06 3.08
N PHE A 30 -3.18 15.20 2.90
CA PHE A 30 -2.84 16.40 3.67
C PHE A 30 -3.15 16.25 5.16
N GLY A 31 -4.27 15.60 5.50
CA GLY A 31 -4.62 15.30 6.90
C GLY A 31 -3.55 14.45 7.58
N GLY A 32 -3.08 13.39 6.90
CA GLY A 32 -1.99 12.56 7.38
C GLY A 32 -0.66 13.30 7.48
N LEU A 33 -0.32 14.13 6.49
CA LEU A 33 0.87 14.97 6.52
C LEU A 33 0.85 15.96 7.69
N ILE A 34 -0.30 16.58 7.98
CA ILE A 34 -0.48 17.46 9.14
C ILE A 34 -0.29 16.69 10.45
N TYR A 35 -0.83 15.47 10.55
CA TYR A 35 -0.64 14.60 11.71
C TYR A 35 0.84 14.28 11.94
N VAL A 36 1.52 13.80 10.90
CA VAL A 36 2.96 13.49 10.94
C VAL A 36 3.77 14.74 11.25
N TRP A 37 3.40 15.89 10.69
CA TRP A 37 4.07 17.14 10.97
C TRP A 37 3.99 17.54 12.45
N ARG A 38 2.80 17.39 13.05
CA ARG A 38 2.55 17.66 14.48
C ARG A 38 3.30 16.72 15.40
N SER A 39 3.58 15.47 14.99
CA SER A 39 4.37 14.52 15.77
C SER A 39 5.80 15.00 16.04
N ARG A 40 6.34 15.86 15.17
CA ARG A 40 7.75 16.31 15.17
C ARG A 40 8.78 15.17 15.16
N ASN A 41 8.36 13.95 14.83
CA ASN A 41 9.24 12.79 14.73
C ASN A 41 9.72 12.62 13.28
N PRO A 42 11.02 12.83 12.98
CA PRO A 42 11.54 12.70 11.62
C PRO A 42 11.33 11.31 11.01
N VAL A 43 11.32 10.24 11.81
CA VAL A 43 11.07 8.87 11.33
C VAL A 43 9.68 8.76 10.70
N PHE A 44 8.67 9.41 11.29
CA PHE A 44 7.29 9.33 10.81
C PHE A 44 7.10 9.99 9.44
N TYR A 45 7.88 11.03 9.11
CA TYR A 45 7.90 11.58 7.75
C TYR A 45 8.43 10.54 6.77
N GLY A 46 9.51 9.85 7.14
CA GLY A 46 10.07 8.76 6.34
C GLY A 46 9.05 7.66 6.07
N VAL A 47 8.40 7.17 7.12
CA VAL A 47 7.32 6.18 7.03
C VAL A 47 6.21 6.65 6.10
N TYR A 48 5.72 7.88 6.32
CA TYR A 48 4.60 8.42 5.56
C TYR A 48 4.90 8.58 4.07
N PHE A 49 6.08 9.12 3.73
CA PHE A 49 6.49 9.28 2.34
C PHE A 49 6.83 7.94 1.67
N ALA A 50 7.39 6.97 2.40
CA ALA A 50 7.59 5.62 1.88
C ALA A 50 6.27 4.92 1.59
N SER A 51 5.28 5.04 2.47
CA SER A 51 3.94 4.51 2.23
C SER A 51 3.24 5.19 1.06
N SER A 52 3.53 6.47 0.80
CA SER A 52 3.00 7.20 -0.35
C SER A 52 3.69 6.82 -1.67
N ILE A 53 4.91 7.30 -1.88
CA ILE A 53 5.66 7.15 -3.13
C ILE A 53 6.08 5.71 -3.31
N GLY A 54 6.57 5.09 -2.24
CA GLY A 54 6.99 3.70 -2.28
C GLY A 54 5.83 2.74 -2.49
N GLY A 55 4.67 3.00 -1.88
CA GLY A 55 3.44 2.27 -2.16
C GLY A 55 3.03 2.36 -3.62
N GLY A 56 2.91 3.57 -4.19
CA GLY A 56 2.50 3.76 -5.58
C GLY A 56 3.52 3.31 -6.63
N VAL A 57 4.83 3.44 -6.36
CA VAL A 57 5.87 2.92 -7.26
C VAL A 57 5.92 1.40 -7.21
N MET A 58 5.84 0.80 -6.03
CA MET A 58 5.81 -0.67 -5.91
C MET A 58 4.53 -1.25 -6.51
N GLU A 59 3.36 -0.67 -6.22
CA GLU A 59 2.09 -1.02 -6.86
C GLU A 59 2.27 -0.96 -8.37
N TRP A 60 2.80 0.14 -8.94
CA TRP A 60 3.07 0.17 -10.38
C TRP A 60 4.01 -0.95 -10.87
N ILE A 61 5.13 -1.24 -10.19
CA ILE A 61 6.06 -2.32 -10.60
C ILE A 61 5.36 -3.69 -10.55
N PHE A 62 4.58 -3.95 -9.51
CA PHE A 62 3.93 -5.25 -9.28
C PHE A 62 2.66 -5.41 -10.12
N ASP A 63 1.98 -4.31 -10.43
CA ASP A 63 0.69 -4.31 -11.12
C ASP A 63 0.85 -4.24 -12.63
N SER A 64 1.86 -3.53 -13.13
CA SER A 64 1.93 -3.18 -14.55
C SER A 64 2.17 -4.35 -15.48
N LYS A 65 2.90 -5.42 -15.09
CA LYS A 65 3.14 -6.58 -16.00
C LYS A 65 3.30 -7.96 -15.33
N TYR A 66 3.57 -8.03 -14.02
CA TYR A 66 4.18 -9.25 -13.46
C TYR A 66 3.38 -9.96 -12.36
N TYR A 67 2.74 -9.25 -11.41
CA TYR A 67 2.29 -9.88 -10.16
C TYR A 67 0.83 -9.70 -9.81
N PHE A 68 0.21 -8.55 -10.05
CA PHE A 68 -1.22 -8.36 -9.73
C PHE A 68 -2.09 -8.14 -10.96
N ARG A 69 -1.53 -7.60 -12.05
CA ARG A 69 -2.26 -7.20 -13.27
C ARG A 69 -3.52 -6.44 -12.90
N LEU A 70 -3.32 -5.30 -12.25
CA LEU A 70 -4.38 -4.36 -11.88
C LEU A 70 -4.49 -3.29 -12.97
N THR A 71 -5.71 -3.04 -13.43
CA THR A 71 -6.02 -1.83 -14.20
C THR A 71 -6.84 -0.88 -13.35
N THR A 72 -6.49 0.40 -13.43
CA THR A 72 -7.24 1.50 -12.83
C THR A 72 -8.00 2.27 -13.91
N ASP A 73 -9.03 3.01 -13.51
CA ASP A 73 -9.78 3.84 -14.45
C ASP A 73 -8.90 4.89 -15.16
N GLU A 74 -8.93 4.93 -16.50
CA GLU A 74 -8.05 5.80 -17.28
C GLU A 74 -8.32 7.31 -17.10
N ARG A 75 -9.45 7.68 -16.49
CA ARG A 75 -9.88 9.06 -16.26
C ARG A 75 -9.30 9.67 -14.99
N PHE A 76 -8.56 8.90 -14.18
CA PHE A 76 -7.78 9.42 -13.07
C PHE A 76 -6.70 10.41 -13.54
N ILE A 77 -6.44 11.42 -12.72
CA ILE A 77 -5.27 12.30 -12.87
C ILE A 77 -4.03 11.43 -12.78
N THR A 78 -3.24 11.44 -13.84
CA THR A 78 -2.01 10.65 -13.96
C THR A 78 -0.88 11.33 -13.17
N ALA A 79 -0.22 10.59 -12.28
CA ALA A 79 0.99 11.04 -11.62
C ALA A 79 2.22 10.85 -12.52
N TRP A 80 2.33 9.68 -13.15
CA TRP A 80 3.32 9.39 -14.19
C TRP A 80 2.80 8.29 -15.12
N THR A 81 3.44 8.20 -16.28
CA THR A 81 3.24 7.08 -17.23
C THR A 81 4.57 6.37 -17.39
N MET A 82 4.58 5.05 -17.27
CA MET A 82 5.77 4.24 -17.49
C MET A 82 5.37 2.91 -18.12
N ALA A 83 6.13 2.49 -19.14
CA ALA A 83 5.84 1.30 -19.94
C ALA A 83 4.40 1.26 -20.47
N GLU A 84 3.88 2.42 -20.92
CA GLU A 84 2.50 2.65 -21.42
C GLU A 84 1.39 2.55 -20.37
N GLU A 85 1.73 2.25 -19.11
CA GLU A 85 0.77 2.22 -18.00
C GLU A 85 0.75 3.55 -17.25
N LYS A 86 -0.45 4.03 -16.94
CA LYS A 86 -0.67 5.23 -16.13
C LYS A 86 -0.73 4.84 -14.65
N ALA A 87 0.09 5.49 -13.83
CA ALA A 87 -0.07 5.45 -12.39
C ALA A 87 -1.01 6.59 -11.95
N ALA A 88 -2.14 6.24 -11.33
CA ALA A 88 -3.12 7.21 -10.84
C ALA A 88 -2.58 7.95 -9.60
N LEU A 89 -2.62 9.28 -9.62
CA LEU A 89 -2.18 10.12 -8.50
C LEU A 89 -2.94 9.79 -7.21
N ALA A 90 -4.23 9.48 -7.32
CA ALA A 90 -5.06 9.14 -6.18
C ALA A 90 -4.52 7.95 -5.38
N MET A 91 -3.88 6.96 -6.02
CA MET A 91 -3.39 5.75 -5.33
C MET A 91 -2.13 6.04 -4.52
N ILE A 92 -1.20 6.81 -5.08
CA ILE A 92 0.00 7.29 -4.38
C ILE A 92 -0.37 8.12 -3.15
N LEU A 93 -1.38 8.99 -3.28
CA LEU A 93 -1.85 9.83 -2.19
C LEU A 93 -2.57 9.02 -1.12
N PHE A 94 -3.44 8.09 -1.52
CA PHE A 94 -4.24 7.29 -0.60
C PHE A 94 -3.39 6.30 0.20
N TYR A 95 -2.39 5.65 -0.39
CA TYR A 95 -1.54 4.71 0.32
C TYR A 95 -0.72 5.32 1.45
N ALA A 96 -0.40 6.61 1.35
CA ALA A 96 0.18 7.37 2.46
C ALA A 96 -0.72 7.30 3.70
N PHE A 97 -2.03 7.47 3.51
CA PHE A 97 -3.00 7.38 4.59
C PHE A 97 -3.24 5.92 5.00
N PHE A 98 -3.48 5.04 4.04
CA PHE A 98 -3.90 3.67 4.30
C PHE A 98 -2.83 2.80 4.98
N PHE A 99 -1.58 2.88 4.54
CA PHE A 99 -0.48 2.16 5.18
C PHE A 99 0.30 3.06 6.14
N GLY A 100 0.56 4.31 5.75
CA GLY A 100 1.46 5.19 6.50
C GLY A 100 0.92 5.61 7.86
N ILE A 101 -0.33 6.09 7.94
CA ILE A 101 -0.91 6.53 9.24
C ILE A 101 -1.08 5.37 10.22
N PRO A 102 -1.63 4.21 9.85
CA PRO A 102 -1.66 3.06 10.74
C PRO A 102 -0.28 2.65 11.25
N LEU A 103 0.74 2.60 10.38
CA LEU A 103 2.11 2.30 10.80
C LEU A 103 2.67 3.34 11.78
N VAL A 104 2.45 4.63 11.51
CA VAL A 104 2.86 5.71 12.41
C VAL A 104 2.16 5.57 13.77
N LEU A 105 0.85 5.32 13.81
CA LEU A 105 0.09 5.15 15.05
C LEU A 105 0.54 3.92 15.84
N LEU A 106 0.76 2.79 15.14
CA LEU A 106 1.25 1.56 15.75
C LEU A 106 2.63 1.76 16.36
N ASP A 107 3.53 2.45 15.68
CA ASP A 107 4.88 2.72 16.17
C ASP A 107 4.89 3.73 17.34
N ASP A 108 4.13 4.83 17.22
CA ASP A 108 4.01 5.86 18.27
C ASP A 108 3.42 5.29 19.57
N HIS A 109 2.45 4.38 19.47
CA HIS A 109 1.80 3.76 20.62
C HIS A 109 2.34 2.37 20.96
N ARG A 110 3.44 1.92 20.33
CA ARG A 110 3.96 0.55 20.47
C ARG A 110 4.18 0.13 21.93
N ALA A 111 4.81 1.01 22.72
CA ALA A 111 5.08 0.72 24.13
C ALA A 111 3.79 0.50 24.95
N ILE A 112 2.72 1.23 24.63
CA ILE A 112 1.41 1.09 25.26
C ILE A 112 0.77 -0.22 24.83
N LEU A 113 0.83 -0.55 23.53
CA LEU A 113 0.30 -1.81 22.98
C LEU A 113 0.99 -3.02 23.62
N TYR A 114 2.31 -3.03 23.68
CA TYR A 114 3.08 -4.11 24.32
C TYR A 114 2.80 -4.25 25.80
N ARG A 115 2.64 -3.14 26.53
CA ARG A 115 2.28 -3.19 27.94
C ARG A 115 0.87 -3.74 28.16
N LYS A 116 -0.09 -3.40 27.28
CA LYS A 116 -1.50 -3.76 27.45
C LYS A 116 -1.82 -5.17 26.98
N PHE A 117 -1.29 -5.55 25.82
CA PHE A 117 -1.64 -6.80 25.15
C PHE A 117 -0.50 -7.83 25.19
N GLY A 118 0.74 -7.41 25.46
CA GLY A 118 1.92 -8.24 25.29
C GLY A 118 2.47 -8.19 23.87
N TYR A 119 3.72 -8.61 23.72
CA TYR A 119 4.46 -8.58 22.45
C TYR A 119 3.76 -9.42 21.37
N TYR A 120 3.54 -10.72 21.63
CA TYR A 120 2.98 -11.64 20.65
C TYR A 120 1.53 -11.28 20.24
N THR A 121 0.70 -10.89 21.20
CA THR A 121 -0.68 -10.49 20.91
C THR A 121 -0.73 -9.19 20.11
N THR A 122 0.16 -8.24 20.36
CA THR A 122 0.25 -7.02 19.53
C THR A 122 0.58 -7.37 18.09
N TYR A 123 1.57 -8.24 17.86
CA TYR A 123 1.89 -8.72 16.51
C TYR A 123 0.72 -9.44 15.84
N PHE A 124 0.01 -10.29 16.58
CA PHE A 124 -1.21 -10.93 16.07
C PHE A 124 -2.27 -9.90 15.65
N LEU A 125 -2.47 -8.84 16.43
CA LEU A 125 -3.40 -7.77 16.08
C LEU A 125 -2.94 -6.97 14.84
N VAL A 126 -1.63 -6.74 14.67
CA VAL A 126 -1.09 -6.09 13.47
C VAL A 126 -1.27 -6.98 12.23
N VAL A 127 -1.04 -8.29 12.36
CA VAL A 127 -1.33 -9.27 11.30
C VAL A 127 -2.80 -9.20 10.93
N LEU A 128 -3.71 -9.26 11.91
CA LEU A 128 -5.15 -9.22 11.70
C LEU A 128 -5.59 -7.91 11.02
N LEU A 129 -5.01 -6.78 11.42
CA LEU A 129 -5.26 -5.48 10.80
C LEU A 129 -4.88 -5.49 9.32
N GLY A 130 -3.74 -6.08 8.95
CA GLY A 130 -3.35 -6.22 7.54
C GLY A 130 -4.23 -7.21 6.77
N THR A 131 -4.51 -8.38 7.36
CA THR A 131 -5.34 -9.43 6.75
C THR A 131 -6.75 -8.98 6.48
N ILE A 132 -7.34 -8.11 7.31
CA ILE A 132 -8.71 -7.64 7.12
C ILE A 132 -8.74 -6.27 6.45
N GLY A 133 -7.89 -5.35 6.88
CA GLY A 133 -7.88 -3.97 6.42
C GLY A 133 -7.59 -3.87 4.93
N THR A 134 -6.53 -4.52 4.44
CA THR A 134 -6.17 -4.49 3.01
C THR A 134 -7.31 -5.05 2.15
N PRO A 135 -7.90 -6.22 2.45
CA PRO A 135 -9.05 -6.69 1.70
C PRO A 135 -10.28 -5.80 1.75
N MET A 136 -10.60 -5.19 2.89
CA MET A 136 -11.72 -4.25 2.96
C MET A 136 -11.54 -3.07 2.00
N PHE A 137 -10.32 -2.54 1.91
CA PHE A 137 -9.98 -1.48 0.95
C PHE A 137 -10.08 -1.97 -0.49
N GLU A 138 -9.39 -3.07 -0.83
CA GLU A 138 -9.35 -3.59 -2.19
C GLU A 138 -10.74 -3.98 -2.70
N CYS A 139 -11.53 -4.71 -1.89
CA CYS A 139 -12.91 -5.07 -2.22
C CYS A 139 -13.80 -3.84 -2.44
N THR A 140 -13.58 -2.76 -1.67
CA THR A 140 -14.32 -1.51 -1.87
C THR A 140 -13.99 -0.91 -3.24
N ASN A 141 -12.72 -0.91 -3.64
CA ASN A 141 -12.33 -0.34 -4.93
C ASN A 141 -12.72 -1.19 -6.13
N THR A 142 -12.76 -2.52 -5.98
CA THR A 142 -13.09 -3.45 -7.07
C THR A 142 -14.59 -3.70 -7.21
N SER A 143 -15.31 -3.87 -6.09
CA SER A 143 -16.70 -4.35 -6.09
C SER A 143 -17.75 -3.29 -5.75
N VAL A 144 -17.34 -2.13 -5.21
CA VAL A 144 -18.28 -1.05 -4.85
C VAL A 144 -18.02 0.20 -5.68
N ALA A 145 -16.78 0.67 -5.72
CA ALA A 145 -16.41 1.85 -6.49
C ALA A 145 -16.11 1.55 -7.96
N HIS A 146 -15.79 0.29 -8.30
CA HIS A 146 -15.42 -0.18 -9.63
C HIS A 146 -14.30 0.65 -10.29
N ILE A 147 -13.36 1.14 -9.47
CA ILE A 147 -12.20 1.92 -9.94
C ILE A 147 -10.98 1.04 -10.22
N TYR A 148 -11.00 -0.19 -9.70
CA TYR A 148 -9.98 -1.23 -9.83
C TYR A 148 -10.55 -2.46 -10.54
N LYS A 149 -9.72 -3.08 -11.39
CA LYS A 149 -9.99 -4.41 -11.94
C LYS A 149 -8.72 -5.25 -11.94
N TYR A 150 -8.76 -6.37 -11.22
CA TYR A 150 -7.73 -7.39 -11.27
C TYR A 150 -8.01 -8.38 -12.39
N HIS A 151 -7.01 -8.65 -13.24
CA HIS A 151 -7.14 -9.55 -14.39
C HIS A 151 -6.76 -11.00 -14.05
N GLN A 152 -7.34 -11.53 -12.99
CA GLN A 152 -7.15 -12.92 -12.53
C GLN A 152 -8.40 -13.74 -12.76
N ARG A 153 -8.24 -15.06 -12.86
CA ARG A 153 -9.38 -15.97 -13.04
C ARG A 153 -10.29 -15.92 -11.82
N HIS A 154 -11.58 -16.08 -12.05
CA HIS A 154 -12.60 -15.85 -11.02
C HIS A 154 -12.40 -16.73 -9.77
N GLU A 155 -11.88 -17.95 -9.92
CA GLU A 155 -11.57 -18.85 -8.81
C GLU A 155 -10.47 -18.34 -7.86
N TYR A 156 -9.66 -17.36 -8.29
CA TYR A 156 -8.66 -16.69 -7.46
C TYR A 156 -9.15 -15.38 -6.85
N LEU A 157 -10.37 -14.95 -7.18
CA LEU A 157 -10.93 -13.68 -6.73
C LEU A 157 -11.87 -13.85 -5.54
N PHE A 158 -11.75 -12.94 -4.58
CA PHE A 158 -12.68 -12.71 -3.48
C PHE A 158 -13.20 -11.28 -3.61
N TYR A 159 -14.47 -11.09 -3.98
CA TYR A 159 -15.04 -9.76 -4.25
C TYR A 159 -14.13 -8.90 -5.15
N GLY A 160 -13.75 -9.45 -6.31
CA GLY A 160 -12.98 -8.73 -7.32
C GLY A 160 -11.50 -8.52 -7.01
N MET A 161 -11.00 -8.89 -5.82
CA MET A 161 -9.57 -8.85 -5.48
C MET A 161 -8.96 -10.25 -5.35
N PRO A 162 -7.65 -10.45 -5.57
CA PRO A 162 -6.97 -11.72 -5.36
C PRO A 162 -7.07 -12.18 -3.90
N TYR A 163 -7.45 -13.44 -3.61
CA TYR A 163 -7.44 -13.90 -2.21
C TYR A 163 -6.02 -13.96 -1.61
N SER A 164 -4.98 -13.97 -2.43
CA SER A 164 -3.59 -13.79 -1.95
C SER A 164 -3.39 -12.45 -1.23
N ASN A 165 -4.23 -11.43 -1.50
CA ASN A 165 -4.19 -10.14 -0.81
C ASN A 165 -4.48 -10.23 0.69
N PHE A 166 -5.14 -11.29 1.18
CA PHE A 166 -5.28 -11.54 2.63
C PHE A 166 -3.91 -11.76 3.28
N GLY A 167 -3.07 -12.61 2.67
CA GLY A 167 -1.71 -12.88 3.15
C GLY A 167 -0.78 -11.70 2.87
N PHE A 168 -0.88 -11.10 1.69
CA PHE A 168 -0.07 -9.94 1.34
C PHE A 168 -0.34 -8.74 2.26
N GLY A 169 -1.60 -8.44 2.57
CA GLY A 169 -1.97 -7.38 3.53
C GLY A 169 -1.35 -7.60 4.92
N ALA A 170 -1.33 -8.84 5.41
CA ALA A 170 -0.65 -9.19 6.65
C ALA A 170 0.85 -8.84 6.62
N LEU A 171 1.52 -9.19 5.52
CA LEU A 171 2.95 -8.89 5.32
C LEU A 171 3.20 -7.39 5.21
N MET A 172 2.35 -6.68 4.46
CA MET A 172 2.43 -5.23 4.25
C MET A 172 2.22 -4.41 5.53
N MET A 173 1.59 -4.97 6.56
CA MET A 173 1.52 -4.33 7.88
C MET A 173 2.60 -4.82 8.85
N THR A 174 2.86 -6.13 8.88
CA THR A 174 3.70 -6.75 9.90
C THR A 174 5.19 -6.51 9.64
N LEU A 175 5.65 -6.64 8.40
CA LEU A 175 7.07 -6.46 8.08
C LEU A 175 7.54 -5.01 8.30
N PRO A 176 6.80 -3.96 7.89
CA PRO A 176 7.20 -2.59 8.20
C PRO A 176 7.14 -2.29 9.69
N PHE A 177 6.12 -2.79 10.41
CA PHE A 177 6.03 -2.61 11.86
C PHE A 177 7.25 -3.20 12.58
N TRP A 178 7.66 -4.43 12.21
CA TRP A 178 8.88 -5.06 12.73
C TRP A 178 10.16 -4.30 12.33
N SER A 179 10.25 -3.89 11.06
CA SER A 179 11.39 -3.14 10.52
C SER A 179 11.60 -1.81 11.26
N LEU A 180 10.51 -1.14 11.65
CA LEU A 180 10.57 0.09 12.44
C LEU A 180 11.13 -0.14 13.84
N GLU A 181 10.89 -1.29 14.47
CA GLU A 181 11.55 -1.63 15.75
C GLU A 181 13.07 -1.63 15.62
N GLN A 182 13.58 -2.20 14.52
CA GLN A 182 15.01 -2.21 14.22
C GLN A 182 15.52 -0.81 13.88
N ALA A 183 14.72 -0.03 13.16
CA ALA A 183 15.00 1.37 12.83
C ALA A 183 15.25 2.22 14.08
N HIS A 184 14.47 2.03 15.15
CA HIS A 184 14.65 2.75 16.42
C HIS A 184 15.99 2.47 17.09
N ILE A 185 16.55 1.28 16.90
CA ILE A 185 17.90 0.96 17.37
C ILE A 185 18.92 1.81 16.61
N LEU A 186 18.80 1.89 15.29
CA LEU A 186 19.68 2.70 14.42
C LEU A 186 19.59 4.19 14.73
N VAL A 187 18.38 4.72 14.96
CA VAL A 187 18.16 6.14 15.26
C VAL A 187 18.87 6.58 16.55
N LYS A 188 19.01 5.68 17.55
CA LYS A 188 19.80 5.98 18.76
C LYS A 188 21.25 6.33 18.44
N PHE A 189 21.84 5.69 17.42
CA PHE A 189 23.21 5.97 17.00
C PHE A 189 23.33 7.27 16.19
N ILE A 190 22.30 7.66 15.42
CA ILE A 190 22.30 8.92 14.65
C ILE A 190 22.55 10.12 15.56
N SER A 191 21.93 10.14 16.75
CA SER A 191 22.09 11.22 17.73
C SER A 191 23.53 11.38 18.25
N ARG A 192 24.36 10.35 18.11
CA ARG A 192 25.76 10.31 18.57
C ARG A 192 26.75 10.72 17.47
N THR A 193 26.26 11.01 16.27
CA THR A 193 27.10 11.48 15.15
C THR A 193 27.47 12.96 15.33
N SER A 194 28.60 13.38 14.75
CA SER A 194 29.04 14.78 14.70
C SER A 194 28.28 15.63 13.67
N LEU A 195 27.18 15.13 13.13
CA LEU A 195 26.38 15.80 12.10
C LEU A 195 25.54 16.93 12.68
N SER A 196 25.18 17.90 11.85
CA SER A 196 24.24 18.96 12.23
C SER A 196 22.85 18.38 12.57
N ARG A 197 22.09 19.09 13.41
CA ARG A 197 20.73 18.68 13.80
C ARG A 197 19.81 18.44 12.59
N TRP A 198 19.95 19.24 11.54
CA TRP A 198 19.18 19.05 10.31
C TRP A 198 19.56 17.74 9.61
N ARG A 199 20.86 17.44 9.47
CA ARG A 199 21.33 16.19 8.87
C ARG A 199 20.91 14.97 9.69
N GLN A 200 20.95 15.05 11.02
CA GLN A 200 20.46 13.97 11.89
C GLN A 200 18.96 13.71 11.69
N LYS A 201 18.14 14.76 11.53
CA LYS A 201 16.71 14.62 11.22
C LYS A 201 16.48 14.01 9.84
N MET A 202 17.23 14.45 8.82
CA MET A 202 17.15 13.87 7.48
C MET A 202 17.53 12.38 7.50
N LEU A 203 18.62 12.00 8.17
CA LEU A 203 19.00 10.60 8.31
C LEU A 203 17.94 9.77 9.04
N ALA A 204 17.32 10.30 10.09
CA ALA A 204 16.22 9.59 10.77
C ALA A 204 14.99 9.42 9.87
N CYS A 205 14.69 10.41 9.03
CA CYS A 205 13.66 10.32 7.99
C CYS A 205 14.02 9.26 6.94
N GLU A 206 15.25 9.26 6.43
CA GLU A 206 15.75 8.27 5.47
C GLU A 206 15.70 6.85 6.05
N VAL A 207 16.05 6.67 7.32
CA VAL A 207 15.94 5.38 8.01
C VAL A 207 14.48 4.92 8.09
N GLY A 208 13.55 5.79 8.49
CA GLY A 208 12.12 5.46 8.47
C GLY A 208 11.62 5.07 7.08
N PHE A 209 12.03 5.82 6.06
CA PHE A 209 11.69 5.55 4.66
C PHE A 209 12.23 4.21 4.19
N ALA A 210 13.54 3.98 4.39
CA ALA A 210 14.25 2.76 3.99
C ALA A 210 13.67 1.51 4.68
N SER A 211 13.32 1.63 5.96
CA SER A 211 12.71 0.54 6.73
C SER A 211 11.38 0.08 6.15
N VAL A 212 10.51 1.01 5.75
CA VAL A 212 9.19 0.70 5.19
C VAL A 212 9.31 0.19 3.76
N ILE A 213 10.07 0.88 2.90
CA ILE A 213 10.17 0.48 1.48
C ILE A 213 10.83 -0.89 1.31
N SER A 214 11.84 -1.20 2.12
CA SER A 214 12.49 -2.52 2.10
C SER A 214 11.52 -3.61 2.56
N ALA A 215 10.72 -3.34 3.59
CA ALA A 215 9.71 -4.27 4.08
C ALA A 215 8.60 -4.52 3.04
N PHE A 216 8.14 -3.47 2.33
CA PHE A 216 7.21 -3.63 1.21
C PHE A 216 7.79 -4.48 0.08
N PHE A 217 9.06 -4.26 -0.28
CA PHE A 217 9.73 -5.06 -1.29
C PHE A 217 9.82 -6.54 -0.89
N VAL A 218 10.15 -6.83 0.37
CA VAL A 218 10.17 -8.20 0.90
C VAL A 218 8.76 -8.82 0.89
N ALA A 219 7.74 -8.07 1.34
CA ALA A 219 6.35 -8.53 1.31
C ALA A 219 5.91 -8.91 -0.10
N ALA A 220 6.21 -8.04 -1.08
CA ALA A 220 5.84 -8.26 -2.46
C ALA A 220 6.63 -9.42 -3.10
N THR A 221 7.91 -9.58 -2.74
CA THR A 221 8.72 -10.73 -3.18
C THR A 221 8.12 -12.05 -2.66
N ILE A 222 7.75 -12.11 -1.38
CA ILE A 222 7.11 -13.29 -0.78
C ILE A 222 5.78 -13.58 -1.47
N ASN A 223 4.98 -12.55 -1.74
CA ASN A 223 3.73 -12.71 -2.48
C ASN A 223 3.98 -13.16 -3.94
N GLY A 224 5.07 -12.72 -4.53
CA GLY A 224 5.53 -13.17 -5.85
C GLY A 224 5.84 -14.66 -5.90
N VAL A 225 6.43 -15.22 -4.83
CA VAL A 225 6.63 -16.67 -4.71
C VAL A 225 5.29 -17.41 -4.74
N TRP A 226 4.25 -16.86 -4.10
CA TRP A 226 2.91 -17.45 -4.18
C TRP A 226 2.39 -17.48 -5.62
N TYR A 227 2.54 -16.40 -6.38
CA TYR A 227 2.17 -16.35 -7.80
C TYR A 227 2.94 -17.38 -8.64
N CYS A 228 4.22 -17.60 -8.36
CA CYS A 228 5.00 -18.64 -9.03
C CYS A 228 4.51 -20.07 -8.71
N LEU A 229 3.96 -20.29 -7.52
CA LEU A 229 3.48 -21.61 -7.07
C LEU A 229 2.03 -21.89 -7.48
N ALA A 230 1.20 -20.85 -7.59
CA ALA A 230 -0.23 -20.98 -7.86
C ALA A 230 -0.55 -21.39 -9.31
N GLY A 231 0.44 -21.33 -10.23
CA GLY A 231 0.30 -21.71 -11.63
C GLY A 231 -0.30 -20.59 -12.49
N ASP A 232 -1.09 -20.94 -13.49
CA ASP A 232 -1.72 -19.95 -14.37
C ASP A 232 -2.97 -19.34 -13.72
N VAL A 233 -2.75 -18.29 -12.93
CA VAL A 233 -3.80 -17.55 -12.21
C VAL A 233 -4.48 -16.47 -13.07
N TRP A 234 -4.01 -16.27 -14.30
CA TRP A 234 -4.36 -15.11 -15.12
C TRP A 234 -5.51 -15.43 -16.09
N THR A 235 -6.35 -14.43 -16.37
CA THR A 235 -7.27 -14.50 -17.51
C THR A 235 -6.55 -14.18 -18.82
N PRO A 236 -7.05 -14.66 -19.98
CA PRO A 236 -6.63 -14.14 -21.27
C PRO A 236 -6.96 -12.64 -21.35
N THR A 237 -5.94 -11.79 -21.38
CA THR A 237 -6.12 -10.33 -21.39
C THR A 237 -6.03 -9.76 -22.81
N PRO A 238 -6.67 -8.61 -23.11
CA PRO A 238 -6.53 -7.94 -24.41
C PRO A 238 -5.13 -7.35 -24.67
N ARG A 239 -4.24 -7.33 -23.67
CA ARG A 239 -2.86 -6.85 -23.82
C ARG A 239 -1.93 -7.99 -24.24
N LEU A 240 -1.16 -7.75 -25.30
CA LEU A 240 -0.02 -8.60 -25.70
C LEU A 240 1.09 -8.45 -24.66
N PHE A 241 1.59 -9.58 -24.15
CA PHE A 241 2.74 -9.64 -23.24
C PHE A 241 4.03 -9.82 -24.03
#